data_AF-A0A8K0K584-F1
#
_entry.id   AF-A0A8K0K584-F1
#
_cell.length_a   1.000
_cell.length_b   1.000
_cell.length_c   1.000
_cell.angle_alpha   90.00
_cell.angle_beta   90.00
_cell.angle_gamma   90.00
#
_symmetry.space_group_name_H-M   'P 1'
#
loop_
_entity.id
_entity.type
_entity.pdbx_description
1 polymer ?
#
loop_
_entity_poly.entity_id
_entity_poly.type
_entity_poly.pdbx_seq_one_letter_code
_entity_poly.pdbx_strand_id
1 'polypeptide(L)'
;MYVNGAGPYSGTAAGRFQGLDLEERLYIGGVPDFSTIHRLAGFSQGFIGCISKLVVGNKEHELIRDATSSEGTGSCDTCATEHGLHCRNNGICQEASTPSG
;
A
#
# COMPACT_ATOMS: atom_id res chain seq x y z
N MET A 1 0.94 4.34 14.57
CA MET A 1 1.08 3.32 13.50
C MET A 1 1.00 1.95 14.13
N TYR A 2 0.30 1.02 13.50
CA TYR A 2 0.28 -0.39 13.89
C TYR A 2 0.83 -1.22 12.73
N VAL A 3 1.55 -2.29 13.04
CA VAL A 3 2.11 -3.22 12.04
C VAL A 3 1.79 -4.63 12.53
N ASN A 4 0.99 -5.38 11.77
CA ASN A 4 0.58 -6.74 12.13
C ASN A 4 -0.03 -6.83 13.55
N GLY A 5 -0.84 -5.84 13.92
CA GLY A 5 -1.44 -5.75 15.27
C GLY A 5 -0.49 -5.28 16.37
N ALA A 6 0.83 -5.21 16.12
CA ALA A 6 1.79 -4.67 17.08
C ALA A 6 1.84 -3.13 17.01
N GLY A 7 2.05 -2.49 18.15
CA GLY A 7 2.07 -1.02 18.31
C GLY A 7 1.37 -0.56 19.60
N PRO A 8 1.02 0.74 19.72
CA PRO A 8 1.21 1.79 18.73
C PRO A 8 2.67 2.24 18.64
N TYR A 9 3.21 2.29 17.42
CA TYR A 9 4.42 3.04 17.10
C TYR A 9 4.03 4.51 16.92
N SER A 10 4.65 5.40 17.68
CA SER A 10 4.38 6.83 17.67
C SER A 10 5.61 7.64 17.23
N GLY A 11 5.35 8.82 16.67
CA GLY A 11 6.34 9.82 16.34
C GLY A 11 5.74 11.20 16.59
N THR A 12 6.59 12.18 16.91
CA THR A 12 6.16 13.54 17.23
C THR A 12 6.86 14.52 16.30
N ALA A 13 6.08 15.33 15.58
CA ALA A 13 6.62 16.44 14.81
C ALA A 13 7.01 17.60 15.75
N ALA A 14 8.10 18.30 15.43
CA ALA A 14 8.48 19.48 16.16
C ALA A 14 7.53 20.65 15.88
N GLY A 15 7.38 21.56 16.84
CA GLY A 15 6.55 22.77 16.70
C GLY A 15 5.17 22.64 17.34
N ARG A 16 4.23 23.51 16.92
CA ARG A 16 2.89 23.65 17.54
C ARG A 16 1.74 23.35 16.57
N PHE A 17 2.03 22.99 15.33
CA PHE A 17 1.01 22.65 14.33
C PHE A 17 0.31 21.34 14.73
N GLN A 18 -1.01 21.33 14.66
CA GLN A 18 -1.85 20.18 15.05
C GLN A 18 -2.51 19.47 13.85
N GLY A 19 -2.35 20.02 12.65
CA GLY A 19 -2.94 19.50 11.41
C GLY A 19 -1.92 19.41 10.29
N LEU A 20 -2.28 18.66 9.26
CA LEU A 20 -1.53 18.51 8.02
C LEU A 20 -2.48 18.80 6.86
N ASP A 21 -2.25 19.92 6.18
CA ASP A 21 -2.97 20.28 4.96
C ASP A 21 -2.19 19.77 3.75
N LEU A 22 -2.87 19.04 2.87
CA LEU A 22 -2.30 18.44 1.67
C LEU A 22 -3.00 19.02 0.43
N GLU A 23 -2.24 19.58 -0.50
CA GLU A 23 -2.75 20.15 -1.74
C GLU A 23 -2.50 19.23 -2.95
N GLU A 24 -1.41 18.49 -2.91
CA GLU A 24 -0.99 17.57 -3.98
C GLU A 24 -1.78 16.25 -3.95
N ARG A 25 -1.70 15.52 -5.07
CA ARG A 25 -2.30 14.18 -5.18
C ARG A 25 -1.63 13.18 -4.22
N LEU A 26 -2.41 12.19 -3.78
CA LEU A 26 -1.90 11.03 -3.07
C LEU A 26 -1.28 10.04 -4.07
N TYR A 27 -0.01 9.72 -3.88
CA TYR A 27 0.72 8.75 -4.69
C TYR A 27 0.93 7.45 -3.91
N ILE A 28 0.65 6.31 -4.56
CA ILE A 28 0.79 4.97 -3.99
C ILE A 28 1.75 4.17 -4.88
N GLY A 29 2.68 3.44 -4.28
CA GLY A 29 3.67 2.64 -5.01
C GLY A 29 4.87 3.44 -5.53
N GLY A 30 4.69 4.69 -5.96
CA GLY A 30 5.79 5.55 -6.42
C GLY A 30 5.31 6.94 -6.78
N VAL A 31 6.23 7.82 -7.19
CA VAL A 31 5.93 9.17 -7.68
C VAL A 31 6.43 9.32 -9.13
N PRO A 32 5.85 10.21 -9.95
CA PRO A 32 6.28 10.42 -11.34
C PRO A 32 7.73 10.91 -11.45
N ASP A 33 8.19 11.71 -10.49
CA ASP A 33 9.56 12.21 -10.42
C ASP A 33 10.04 12.25 -8.96
N PHE A 34 11.00 11.38 -8.62
CA PHE A 34 11.60 11.31 -7.28
C PHE A 34 12.44 12.54 -6.92
N SER A 35 12.77 13.42 -7.88
CA SER A 35 13.42 14.70 -7.58
C SER A 35 12.49 15.68 -6.86
N THR A 36 11.17 15.47 -6.95
CA THR A 36 10.14 16.35 -6.36
C THR A 36 9.84 16.07 -4.89
N ILE A 37 10.23 14.90 -4.38
CA ILE A 37 9.99 14.55 -2.97
C ILE A 37 11.09 15.11 -2.06
N HIS A 38 10.71 15.39 -0.82
CA HIS A 38 11.65 15.93 0.15
C HIS A 38 12.81 14.95 0.41
N ARG A 39 14.06 15.42 0.39
CA ARG A 39 15.27 14.59 0.55
C ARG A 39 15.26 13.65 1.77
N LEU A 40 14.59 14.05 2.85
CA LEU A 40 14.47 13.22 4.08
C LEU A 40 13.56 12.00 3.91
N ALA A 41 12.75 11.94 2.85
CA ALA A 41 12.00 10.75 2.51
C ALA A 41 12.95 9.59 2.16
N GLY A 42 14.12 9.88 1.60
CA GLY A 42 15.18 8.88 1.38
C GLY A 42 14.87 7.81 0.33
N PHE A 43 13.83 8.00 -0.49
CA PHE A 43 13.44 7.06 -1.54
C PHE A 43 13.95 7.52 -2.91
N SER A 44 14.54 6.60 -3.67
CA SER A 44 14.97 6.82 -5.06
C SER A 44 14.30 5.86 -6.05
N GLN A 45 13.44 4.97 -5.55
CA GLN A 45 12.71 3.99 -6.33
C GLN A 45 11.35 3.72 -5.68
N GLY A 46 10.41 3.22 -6.49
CA GLY A 46 9.08 2.83 -6.04
C GLY A 46 9.07 1.53 -5.24
N PHE A 47 7.96 1.29 -4.56
CA PHE A 47 7.61 0.02 -3.95
C PHE A 47 7.33 -1.02 -5.05
N ILE A 48 7.92 -2.21 -4.89
CA ILE A 48 7.68 -3.37 -5.75
C ILE A 48 7.06 -4.46 -4.88
N GLY A 49 5.80 -4.79 -5.14
CA GLY A 49 5.04 -5.77 -4.38
C GLY A 49 3.53 -5.61 -4.56
N CYS A 50 2.76 -6.23 -3.67
CA CYS A 50 1.30 -6.23 -3.73
C CYS A 50 0.71 -5.32 -2.65
N ILE A 51 -0.31 -4.54 -3.04
CA ILE A 51 -1.14 -3.74 -2.15
C ILE A 51 -2.59 -4.13 -2.44
N SER A 52 -3.30 -4.63 -1.44
CA SER A 52 -4.65 -5.17 -1.61
C SER A 52 -5.76 -4.24 -1.12
N LYS A 53 -5.49 -3.39 -0.13
CA LYS A 53 -6.50 -2.55 0.51
C LYS A 53 -5.97 -1.18 0.86
N LEU A 54 -6.72 -0.15 0.45
CA LEU A 54 -6.48 1.25 0.82
C LEU A 54 -7.74 1.83 1.48
N VAL A 55 -7.57 2.36 2.69
CA VAL A 55 -8.60 3.10 3.41
C VAL A 55 -8.03 4.44 3.81
N VAL A 56 -8.70 5.52 3.41
CA VAL A 56 -8.32 6.90 3.75
C VAL A 56 -9.46 7.52 4.55
N GLY A 57 -9.17 7.89 5.80
CA GLY A 57 -10.21 8.24 6.77
C GLY A 57 -11.15 7.05 6.99
N ASN A 58 -12.42 7.21 6.58
CA ASN A 58 -13.46 6.18 6.70
C ASN A 58 -13.90 5.62 5.34
N LYS A 59 -13.19 5.95 4.25
CA LYS A 59 -13.55 5.52 2.89
C LYS A 59 -12.54 4.52 2.37
N GLU A 60 -13.05 3.38 1.90
CA GLU A 60 -12.29 2.39 1.14
C GLU A 60 -12.21 2.81 -0.32
N HIS A 61 -11.02 2.64 -0.92
CA HIS A 61 -10.71 3.05 -2.29
C HIS A 61 -10.25 1.85 -3.11
N GLU A 62 -10.86 1.65 -4.28
CA GLU A 62 -10.44 0.62 -5.23
C GLU A 62 -9.19 1.11 -5.98
N LEU A 63 -8.01 0.58 -5.62
CA LEU A 63 -6.70 1.08 -6.06
C LEU A 63 -6.59 1.34 -7.58
N ILE A 64 -7.08 0.43 -8.42
CA ILE A 64 -6.98 0.55 -9.87
C ILE A 64 -8.12 1.39 -10.46
N ARG A 65 -9.34 1.27 -9.92
CA ARG A 65 -10.52 1.97 -10.46
C ARG A 65 -10.56 3.45 -10.09
N ASP A 66 -10.15 3.77 -8.87
CA ASP A 66 -10.15 5.13 -8.34
C ASP A 66 -8.88 5.92 -8.70
N ALA A 67 -7.89 5.27 -9.33
CA ALA A 67 -6.64 5.91 -9.72
C ALA A 67 -6.86 7.00 -10.78
N THR A 68 -6.27 8.17 -10.55
CA THR A 68 -6.21 9.25 -11.56
C THR A 68 -5.17 9.01 -12.64
N SER A 69 -4.12 8.25 -12.30
CA SER A 69 -3.06 7.79 -13.21
C SER A 69 -2.44 6.52 -12.63
N SER A 70 -2.01 5.60 -13.48
CA SER A 70 -1.37 4.35 -13.07
C SER A 70 -0.25 3.97 -14.03
N GLU A 71 0.90 3.58 -13.50
CA GLU A 71 2.06 3.14 -14.28
C GLU A 71 2.72 1.94 -13.58
N GLY A 72 3.10 0.92 -14.36
CA GLY A 72 3.76 -0.28 -13.82
C GLY A 72 2.90 -1.13 -12.88
N THR A 73 1.58 -0.90 -12.83
CA THR A 73 0.64 -1.64 -11.98
C THR A 73 0.02 -2.83 -12.72
N GLY A 74 -0.09 -3.97 -12.04
CA GLY A 74 -0.80 -5.16 -12.53
C GLY A 74 -1.66 -5.79 -11.43
N SER A 75 -2.39 -6.85 -11.77
CA SER A 75 -3.02 -7.69 -10.76
C SER A 75 -1.94 -8.48 -10.01
N CYS A 76 -2.15 -8.66 -8.71
CA CYS A 76 -1.35 -9.57 -7.91
C CYS A 76 -2.07 -10.91 -7.84
N ASP A 77 -1.67 -11.85 -8.69
CA ASP A 77 -2.30 -13.17 -8.71
C ASP A 77 -1.68 -14.07 -7.63
N THR A 78 -2.08 -13.83 -6.38
CA THR A 78 -1.58 -14.57 -5.20
C THR A 78 -1.94 -16.07 -5.22
N CYS A 79 -2.97 -16.43 -5.99
CA CYS A 79 -3.41 -17.81 -6.20
C CYS A 79 -3.00 -18.38 -7.58
N ALA A 80 -2.13 -17.71 -8.34
CA ALA A 80 -1.69 -18.21 -9.64
C ALA A 80 -0.99 -19.57 -9.51
N THR A 81 -1.32 -20.48 -10.42
CA THR A 81 -0.78 -21.85 -10.45
C THR A 81 0.73 -21.91 -10.67
N GLU A 82 1.31 -20.83 -11.21
CA GLU A 82 2.72 -20.75 -11.62
C GLU A 82 3.67 -20.63 -10.42
N HIS A 83 3.18 -20.11 -9.27
CA HIS A 83 3.94 -20.00 -8.02
C HIS A 83 3.63 -21.10 -7.00
N GLY A 84 2.92 -22.15 -7.43
CA GLY A 84 2.79 -23.42 -6.74
C GLY A 84 1.45 -23.59 -6.04
N LEU A 85 0.86 -24.77 -6.25
CA LEU A 85 -0.33 -25.29 -5.57
C LEU A 85 -0.29 -25.02 -4.04
N HIS A 86 -0.77 -23.86 -3.60
CA HIS A 86 -0.86 -23.53 -2.18
C HIS A 86 -1.85 -24.47 -1.46
N CYS A 87 -2.83 -25.01 -2.20
CA CYS A 87 -3.83 -25.92 -1.69
C CYS A 87 -3.58 -27.34 -2.21
N ARG A 88 -3.40 -28.31 -1.30
CA ARG A 88 -3.39 -29.75 -1.63
C ARG A 88 -4.83 -30.29 -1.68
N ASN A 89 -5.02 -31.45 -2.30
CA ASN A 89 -6.30 -32.21 -2.29
C ASN A 89 -7.51 -31.42 -2.82
N ASN A 90 -7.37 -30.75 -3.97
CA ASN A 90 -8.45 -29.96 -4.60
C ASN A 90 -8.99 -28.81 -3.73
N GLY A 91 -8.18 -28.28 -2.80
CA GLY A 91 -8.56 -27.09 -2.05
C GLY A 91 -8.71 -25.86 -2.97
N ILE A 92 -9.68 -25.01 -2.65
CA ILE A 92 -9.90 -23.73 -3.35
C ILE A 92 -9.01 -22.68 -2.69
N CYS A 93 -8.15 -22.05 -3.48
CA CYS A 93 -7.34 -20.92 -3.02
C CYS A 93 -8.22 -19.66 -2.95
N GLN A 94 -8.10 -18.93 -1.84
CA GLN A 94 -8.74 -17.63 -1.61
C GLN A 94 -7.73 -16.69 -0.98
N GLU A 95 -7.80 -15.42 -1.32
CA GLU A 95 -6.93 -14.40 -0.72
C GLU A 95 -7.25 -14.21 0.76
N ALA A 96 -6.22 -14.16 1.58
CA ALA A 96 -6.37 -13.88 3.01
C ALA A 96 -6.25 -12.37 3.27
N SER A 97 -7.19 -11.82 4.04
CA SER A 97 -7.12 -10.40 4.45
C SER A 97 -6.15 -10.19 5.61
N THR A 98 -5.78 -11.27 6.30
CA THR A 98 -4.84 -11.28 7.41
C THR A 98 -3.88 -12.47 7.31
N PRO A 99 -2.75 -12.47 8.03
CA PRO A 99 -1.86 -13.65 8.10
C PRO A 99 -2.54 -14.93 8.61
N SER A 100 -3.69 -14.82 9.29
CA SER A 100 -4.42 -15.93 9.90
C SER A 100 -5.56 -16.47 9.04
N GLY A 101 -5.84 -15.86 7.88
CA GLY A 101 -7.10 -16.01 7.14
C GLY A 101 -8.03 -14.87 7.46
#